data_AF-A0AAE2SDS4-F1
#
_entry.id   AF-A0AAE2SDS4-F1
#
_cell.length_a   1.000
_cell.length_b   1.000
_cell.length_c   1.000
_cell.angle_alpha   90.00
_cell.angle_beta   90.00
_cell.angle_gamma   90.00
#
_symmetry.space_group_name_H-M   'P 1'
#
loop_
_entity.id
_entity.type
_entity.pdbx_description
1 polymer ?
#
loop_
_entity_poly.entity_id
_entity_poly.type
_entity_poly.pdbx_seq_one_letter_code
_entity_poly.pdbx_strand_id
1 'polypeptide(L)'
;MKKWISHLGWAISSRIAPEIVDVKTGEVLGRAFVLAFGTRAIVLGYRGRKPLVPVFLPEKKLRYWKLRIGFTTAEEPDYPNIRESL
;
A
#
# COMPACT_ATOMS: atom_id res chain seq x y z
N MET A 1 19.35 20.67 11.89
CA MET A 1 17.96 21.07 11.55
C MET A 1 17.21 20.13 10.57
N LYS A 2 17.80 19.04 10.04
CA LYS A 2 17.08 18.10 9.14
C LYS A 2 16.13 17.09 9.82
N LYS A 3 16.29 16.82 11.12
CA LYS A 3 15.50 15.79 11.86
C LYS A 3 14.08 16.22 12.26
N TRP A 4 13.81 17.52 12.35
CA TRP A 4 12.50 18.00 12.82
C TRP A 4 11.45 18.02 11.70
N ILE A 5 11.90 18.26 10.46
CA ILE A 5 11.05 18.27 9.26
C ILE A 5 10.49 16.86 8.98
N SER A 6 11.29 15.80 9.22
CA SER A 6 10.85 14.41 9.00
C SER A 6 9.74 13.98 9.96
N HIS A 7 9.76 14.42 11.22
CA HIS A 7 8.71 14.07 12.19
C HIS A 7 7.41 14.84 11.96
N LEU A 8 7.50 16.12 11.60
CA LEU A 8 6.32 16.94 11.34
C LEU A 8 5.61 16.51 10.05
N GLY A 9 6.37 16.22 8.99
CA GLY A 9 5.84 15.66 7.75
C GLY A 9 5.16 14.30 7.95
N TRP A 10 5.73 13.46 8.82
CA TRP A 10 5.16 12.13 9.16
C TRP A 10 3.91 12.21 10.04
N ALA A 11 3.80 13.24 10.90
CA ALA A 11 2.61 13.48 11.71
C ALA A 11 1.45 14.06 10.87
N ILE A 12 1.73 14.99 9.97
CA ILE A 12 0.73 15.59 9.09
C ILE A 12 0.25 14.58 8.04
N SER A 13 1.17 13.81 7.44
CA SER A 13 0.81 12.76 6.48
C SER A 13 -0.12 11.71 7.09
N SER A 14 0.00 11.45 8.39
CA SER A 14 -0.84 10.46 9.07
C SER A 14 -2.31 10.81 9.21
N ARG A 15 -2.63 12.12 9.24
CA ARG A 15 -4.02 12.59 9.31
C ARG A 15 -4.64 12.79 7.94
N ILE A 16 -3.80 13.11 6.94
CA ILE A 16 -4.26 13.52 5.60
C ILE A 16 -4.18 12.38 4.57
N ALA A 17 -3.42 11.32 4.85
CA ALA A 17 -3.32 10.19 3.94
C ALA A 17 -4.69 9.53 3.71
N PRO A 18 -5.05 9.26 2.44
CA PRO A 18 -6.30 8.57 2.11
C PRO A 18 -6.28 7.14 2.64
N GLU A 19 -7.49 6.61 2.86
CA GLU A 19 -7.69 5.22 3.24
C GLU A 19 -7.40 4.30 2.07
N ILE A 20 -6.64 3.23 2.35
CA ILE A 20 -6.45 2.11 1.45
C ILE A 20 -7.47 1.07 1.84
N VAL A 21 -8.31 0.73 0.87
CA VAL A 21 -9.39 -0.25 1.02
C VAL A 21 -8.98 -1.54 0.32
N ASP A 22 -9.22 -2.67 0.97
CA ASP A 22 -9.02 -3.98 0.37
C ASP A 22 -9.98 -4.15 -0.80
N VAL A 23 -9.44 -4.45 -1.97
CA VAL A 23 -10.27 -4.61 -3.16
C VAL A 23 -11.11 -5.89 -3.16
N LYS A 24 -10.72 -6.91 -2.38
CA LYS A 24 -11.46 -8.17 -2.26
C LYS A 24 -12.60 -8.06 -1.24
N THR A 25 -12.33 -7.49 -0.07
CA THR A 25 -13.29 -7.48 1.06
C THR A 25 -13.99 -6.14 1.28
N GLY A 26 -13.45 -5.03 0.76
CA GLY A 26 -13.94 -3.69 1.03
C GLY A 26 -13.52 -3.14 2.41
N GLU A 27 -12.71 -3.86 3.17
CA GLU A 27 -12.25 -3.42 4.49
C GLU A 27 -11.14 -2.37 4.40
N VAL A 28 -11.10 -1.44 5.35
CA VAL A 28 -10.02 -0.45 5.44
C VAL A 28 -8.76 -1.13 5.96
N LEU A 29 -7.73 -1.21 5.10
CA LEU A 29 -6.44 -1.82 5.43
C LEU A 29 -5.51 -0.88 6.19
N GLY A 30 -5.72 0.43 6.06
CA GLY A 30 -4.89 1.46 6.67
C GLY A 30 -4.91 2.74 5.84
N ARG A 31 -3.94 3.61 6.07
CA ARG A 31 -3.79 4.88 5.34
C ARG A 31 -2.40 5.00 4.75
N ALA A 32 -2.29 5.48 3.52
CA ALA A 32 -1.00 5.83 2.90
C ALA A 32 -1.17 6.81 1.74
N PHE A 33 -0.09 7.48 1.37
CA PHE A 33 -0.03 8.17 0.08
C PHE A 33 0.46 7.21 -1.00
N VAL A 34 -0.34 7.06 -2.07
CA VAL A 34 0.03 6.26 -3.23
C VAL A 34 0.35 7.22 -4.37
N LEU A 35 1.62 7.23 -4.80
CA LEU A 35 2.09 8.01 -5.93
C LEU A 35 2.41 7.07 -7.08
N ALA A 36 1.75 7.24 -8.22
CA ALA A 36 2.03 6.48 -9.44
C ALA A 36 2.77 7.37 -10.44
N PHE A 37 3.97 6.95 -10.86
CA PHE A 37 4.79 7.63 -11.86
C PHE A 37 5.28 6.62 -12.90
N GLY A 38 4.79 6.75 -14.13
CA GLY A 38 5.11 5.83 -15.22
C GLY A 38 4.73 4.39 -14.87
N THR A 39 5.73 3.50 -14.84
CA THR A 39 5.57 2.07 -14.52
C THR A 39 5.73 1.74 -13.03
N ARG A 40 5.95 2.75 -12.17
CA ARG A 40 6.21 2.54 -10.74
C ARG A 40 5.09 3.12 -9.88
N ALA A 41 4.73 2.40 -8.84
CA ALA A 41 3.89 2.89 -7.75
C ALA A 41 4.72 2.92 -6.46
N ILE A 42 4.68 4.06 -5.77
CA ILE A 42 5.36 4.26 -4.49
C ILE A 42 4.29 4.46 -3.42
N VAL A 43 4.33 3.61 -2.39
CA VAL A 43 3.47 3.74 -1.21
C VAL A 43 4.27 4.36 -0.09
N LEU A 44 3.83 5.52 0.40
CA LEU A 44 4.53 6.30 1.42
C LEU A 44 3.74 6.33 2.72
N GLY A 45 4.43 5.99 3.82
CA GLY A 45 3.90 6.14 5.17
C GLY A 45 2.68 5.27 5.45
N TYR A 46 2.63 4.06 4.89
CA TYR A 46 1.53 3.13 5.14
C TYR A 46 1.40 2.80 6.63
N ARG A 47 0.18 2.98 7.15
CA ARG A 47 -0.20 2.72 8.55
C ARG A 47 -1.32 1.69 8.60
N GLY A 48 -1.00 0.45 8.30
CA GLY A 48 -1.87 -0.69 8.52
C GLY A 48 -1.14 -1.82 9.21
N ARG A 49 -1.89 -2.84 9.65
CA ARG A 49 -1.35 -3.96 10.43
C ARG A 49 -0.67 -5.02 9.56
N LYS A 50 -1.20 -5.27 8.37
CA LYS A 50 -0.76 -6.32 7.45
C LYS A 50 -0.01 -5.71 6.27
N PRO A 51 0.99 -6.40 5.68
CA PRO A 51 1.63 -5.94 4.45
C PRO A 51 0.62 -5.74 3.32
N LEU A 52 0.80 -4.67 2.54
CA LEU A 52 0.03 -4.44 1.32
C LEU A 52 0.59 -5.27 0.17
N VAL A 53 -0.30 -5.93 -0.54
CA VAL A 53 -0.01 -6.64 -1.79
C VAL A 53 -0.73 -5.91 -2.91
N PRO A 54 -0.01 -5.40 -3.94
CA PRO A 54 -0.65 -4.81 -5.10
C PRO A 54 -1.28 -5.90 -5.97
N VAL A 55 -2.46 -5.64 -6.50
CA VAL A 55 -3.17 -6.56 -7.42
C VAL A 55 -3.71 -5.82 -8.63
N PHE A 56 -3.69 -6.46 -9.79
CA PHE A 56 -4.30 -5.91 -11.00
C PHE A 56 -5.81 -6.07 -10.93
N LEU A 57 -6.53 -4.99 -11.25
CA LEU A 57 -7.99 -4.99 -11.25
C LEU A 57 -8.52 -5.27 -12.65
N PRO A 58 -9.60 -6.07 -12.77
CA PRO A 58 -10.24 -6.27 -14.05
C PRO A 58 -10.80 -4.94 -14.58
N GLU A 59 -10.51 -4.65 -15.85
CA GLU A 59 -11.03 -3.46 -16.53
C GLU A 59 -12.16 -3.82 -17.49
N LYS A 60 -13.23 -3.01 -17.48
CA LYS A 60 -14.36 -3.16 -18.42
C LYS A 60 -13.96 -2.95 -19.89
N LYS A 61 -12.81 -2.32 -20.14
CA LYS A 61 -12.28 -2.03 -21.47
C LYS A 61 -10.78 -2.31 -21.46
N LEU A 62 -10.28 -2.98 -22.50
CA LEU A 62 -8.86 -3.25 -22.63
C LEU A 62 -8.11 -1.92 -22.87
N ARG A 63 -7.22 -1.55 -21.94
CA ARG A 63 -6.34 -0.38 -22.08
C ARG A 63 -4.90 -0.88 -22.10
N TYR A 64 -4.24 -0.80 -23.26
CA TYR A 64 -2.87 -1.29 -23.42
C TYR A 64 -1.81 -0.50 -22.62
N TRP A 65 -2.13 0.72 -22.18
CA TRP A 65 -1.15 1.68 -21.64
C TRP A 65 -1.43 2.13 -20.19
N LYS A 66 -2.57 1.73 -19.60
CA LYS A 66 -2.92 2.04 -18.21
C LYS A 66 -3.65 0.84 -17.62
N LEU A 67 -3.03 0.24 -16.59
CA LEU A 67 -3.64 -0.82 -15.79
C LEU A 67 -4.11 -0.23 -14.46
N ARG A 68 -5.32 -0.59 -14.04
CA ARG A 68 -5.81 -0.33 -12.69
C ARG A 68 -5.15 -1.29 -11.71
N ILE A 69 -4.58 -0.72 -10.66
CA ILE A 69 -3.99 -1.45 -9.54
C ILE A 69 -4.85 -1.17 -8.30
N GLY A 70 -5.15 -2.21 -7.55
CA GLY A 70 -5.71 -2.15 -6.20
C GLY A 70 -4.72 -2.72 -5.19
N PHE A 71 -5.14 -2.75 -3.92
CA PHE A 71 -4.37 -3.34 -2.84
C PHE A 71 -5.22 -4.38 -2.10
N THR A 72 -4.55 -5.40 -1.57
CA THR A 72 -5.11 -6.38 -0.64
C THR A 72 -4.05 -6.71 0.42
N THR A 73 -4.37 -7.54 1.40
CA THR A 73 -3.39 -8.04 2.36
C THR A 73 -2.79 -9.37 1.93
N ALA A 74 -1.54 -9.61 2.31
CA ALA A 74 -0.99 -10.96 2.23
C ALA A 74 -1.83 -11.93 3.07
N GLU A 75 -2.13 -13.08 2.48
CA GLU A 75 -2.71 -14.20 3.24
C GLU A 75 -1.67 -14.70 4.23
N GLU A 76 -2.14 -15.17 5.38
CA GLU A 76 -1.26 -15.79 6.37
C GLU A 76 -0.78 -17.11 5.79
N PRO A 77 0.55 -17.34 5.68
CA PRO A 77 1.05 -18.59 5.18
C PRO A 77 0.58 -19.74 6.07
N ASP A 78 0.18 -20.84 5.44
CA ASP A 78 -0.20 -22.09 6.10
C ASP A 78 1.00 -22.90 6.61
N TYR A 79 2.22 -22.39 6.38
CA TYR A 79 3.48 -22.96 6.82
C TYR A 79 4.16 -22.11 7.91
N PRO A 80 4.92 -22.73 8.83
CA PRO A 80 5.61 -22.02 9.90
C PRO A 80 6.69 -21.07 9.35
N ASN A 81 6.86 -19.92 10.00
CA ASN A 81 7.86 -18.93 9.65
C ASN A 81 9.25 -19.41 10.09
N ILE A 82 9.99 -20.04 9.18
CA ILE A 82 11.37 -20.45 9.41
C ILE A 82 12.25 -19.20 9.27
N ARG A 83 12.55 -18.54 10.39
CA ARG A 83 13.64 -17.55 10.41
C ARG A 83 14.96 -18.31 10.30
N GLU A 84 15.47 -18.47 9.08
CA GLU A 84 16.88 -18.79 8.90
C GLU A 84 17.69 -17.61 9.44
N SER A 85 18.38 -17.82 10.56
CA SER A 85 19.33 -16.86 11.12
C SER A 85 20.53 -16.76 10.18
N LEU A 86 20.51 -15.77 9.29
CA LEU A 86 21.66 -15.32 8.49
C LEU A 86 22.63 -14.50 9.34
#